data_AF-A0ABD7B4B0-F1
#
_entry.id   AF-A0ABD7B4B0-F1
#
_cell.length_a   1.000
_cell.length_b   1.000
_cell.length_c   1.000
_cell.angle_alpha   90.00
_cell.angle_beta   90.00
_cell.angle_gamma   90.00
#
_symmetry.space_group_name_H-M   'P 1'
#
loop_
_entity.id
_entity.type
_entity.pdbx_description
1 polymer ?
#
loop_
_entity_poly.entity_id
_entity_poly.type
_entity_poly.pdbx_seq_one_letter_code
_entity_poly.pdbx_strand_id
1 'polypeptide(L)'
;MDFTTAQRTLHSAIDQYPRLVALTFALNIQTRDSEMLQSRFQAEFRPLLDTLINDRIQAGKITPPTQLRYLWLPVQLALNGVLLINQNSIWQTKKDGELSEAINTVFYCLYQAGKTATRNEYVQQLNTSYLQLDRTDPESFQHSYSLLRQRISHLID
;
A
#
# COMPACT_ATOMS: atom_id res chain seq x y z
N MET A 1 -14.05 8.01 3.26
CA MET A 1 -14.16 7.73 1.81
C MET A 1 -15.34 6.77 1.63
N ASP A 2 -16.21 6.96 0.63
CA ASP A 2 -17.28 6.00 0.33
C ASP A 2 -16.79 4.86 -0.59
N PHE A 3 -17.57 3.77 -0.67
CA PHE A 3 -17.21 2.59 -1.47
C PHE A 3 -17.07 2.91 -2.96
N THR A 4 -17.93 3.76 -3.50
CA THR A 4 -17.88 4.17 -4.92
C THR A 4 -16.58 4.89 -5.27
N THR A 5 -16.11 5.77 -4.39
CA THR A 5 -14.84 6.49 -4.55
C THR A 5 -13.68 5.51 -4.44
N ALA A 6 -13.72 4.58 -3.49
CA ALA A 6 -12.69 3.55 -3.35
C ALA A 6 -12.59 2.66 -4.61
N GLN A 7 -13.73 2.25 -5.18
CA GLN A 7 -13.77 1.49 -6.44
C GLN A 7 -13.20 2.28 -7.62
N ARG A 8 -13.52 3.57 -7.75
CA ARG A 8 -12.97 4.43 -8.81
C ARG A 8 -11.47 4.56 -8.71
N THR A 9 -10.94 4.80 -7.51
CA THR A 9 -9.50 4.88 -7.27
C THR A 9 -8.80 3.56 -7.58
N LEU A 10 -9.41 2.42 -7.20
CA LEU A 10 -8.89 1.10 -7.49
C LEU A 10 -8.87 0.82 -9.01
N HIS A 11 -9.95 1.12 -9.73
CA HIS A 11 -9.99 0.98 -11.20
C HIS A 11 -8.94 1.84 -11.88
N SER A 12 -8.84 3.12 -11.51
CA SER A 12 -7.85 4.03 -12.08
C SER A 12 -6.41 3.52 -11.87
N ALA A 13 -6.10 2.95 -10.70
CA ALA A 13 -4.79 2.37 -10.45
C ALA A 13 -4.52 1.14 -11.34
N ILE A 14 -5.50 0.22 -11.43
CA ILE A 14 -5.41 -1.02 -12.21
C ILE A 14 -5.32 -0.74 -13.72
N ASP A 15 -5.97 0.30 -14.20
CA ASP A 15 -5.87 0.73 -15.60
C ASP A 15 -4.49 1.32 -15.91
N GLN A 16 -3.90 2.03 -14.95
CA GLN A 16 -2.59 2.65 -15.10
C GLN A 16 -1.44 1.63 -15.03
N TYR A 17 -1.57 0.60 -14.20
CA TYR A 17 -0.50 -0.37 -13.95
C TYR A 17 -1.00 -1.81 -14.13
N PRO A 18 -0.42 -2.60 -15.07
CA PRO A 18 -0.86 -3.97 -15.31
C PRO A 18 -0.53 -4.93 -14.17
N ARG A 19 0.43 -4.57 -13.30
CA ARG A 19 0.84 -5.33 -12.11
C ARG A 19 0.88 -4.42 -10.91
N LEU A 20 -0.09 -4.59 -10.02
CA LEU A 20 -0.17 -3.87 -8.76
C LEU A 20 -0.02 -4.80 -7.58
N VAL A 21 0.52 -4.27 -6.51
CA VAL A 21 0.43 -4.87 -5.19
C VAL A 21 -0.42 -3.97 -4.32
N ALA A 22 -1.46 -4.55 -3.72
CA ALA A 22 -2.29 -3.91 -2.72
C ALA A 22 -1.80 -4.34 -1.32
N LEU A 23 -1.34 -3.39 -0.53
CA LEU A 23 -0.93 -3.60 0.86
C LEU A 23 -1.99 -3.00 1.78
N THR A 24 -2.55 -3.82 2.67
CA THR A 24 -3.48 -3.35 3.70
C THR A 24 -2.72 -3.07 4.99
N PHE A 25 -2.98 -1.93 5.61
CA PHE A 25 -2.34 -1.50 6.84
C PHE A 25 -3.31 -0.71 7.71
N ALA A 26 -3.04 -0.61 9.01
CA ALA A 26 -3.86 0.13 9.96
C ALA A 26 -2.97 1.02 10.83
N LEU A 27 -3.36 2.27 11.02
CA LEU A 27 -2.73 3.21 11.93
C LEU A 27 -3.63 3.39 13.14
N ASN A 28 -3.10 3.26 14.35
CA ASN A 28 -3.89 3.50 15.54
C ASN A 28 -4.22 5.00 15.64
N ILE A 29 -5.49 5.33 15.86
CA ILE A 29 -5.94 6.70 16.03
C ILE A 29 -6.14 6.97 17.53
N GLN A 30 -5.15 7.57 18.18
CA GLN A 30 -5.36 8.20 19.49
C GLN A 30 -5.83 9.66 19.33
N THR A 31 -5.51 10.28 18.21
CA THR A 31 -5.81 11.69 17.91
C THR A 31 -7.14 11.82 17.18
N ARG A 32 -8.05 12.70 17.62
CA ARG A 32 -9.33 12.95 16.91
C ARG A 32 -9.17 13.45 15.46
N ASP A 33 -7.97 13.86 15.07
CA ASP A 33 -7.67 14.38 13.74
C ASP A 33 -7.03 13.30 12.84
N SER A 34 -7.89 12.53 12.16
CA SER A 34 -7.45 11.50 11.22
C SER A 34 -6.80 12.07 9.96
N GLU A 35 -7.14 13.29 9.54
CA GLU A 35 -6.59 13.92 8.33
C GLU A 35 -5.15 14.38 8.56
N MET A 36 -4.86 14.94 9.73
CA MET A 36 -3.50 15.25 10.15
C MET A 36 -2.64 14.00 10.23
N LEU A 37 -3.17 12.91 10.78
CA LEU A 37 -2.46 11.63 10.85
C LEU A 37 -2.17 11.06 9.45
N GLN A 38 -3.15 11.09 8.54
CA GLN A 38 -2.96 10.69 7.13
C GLN A 38 -1.84 11.50 6.47
N SER A 39 -1.88 12.82 6.63
CA SER A 39 -0.91 13.72 5.99
C SER A 39 0.51 13.50 6.54
N ARG A 40 0.66 13.36 7.86
CA ARG A 40 1.93 13.04 8.50
C ARG A 40 2.45 11.68 8.02
N PHE A 41 1.62 10.66 8.04
CA PHE A 41 2.00 9.33 7.57
C PHE A 41 2.50 9.36 6.13
N GLN A 42 1.79 10.03 5.22
CA GLN A 42 2.19 10.13 3.82
C GLN A 42 3.51 10.89 3.67
N ALA A 43 3.71 11.96 4.44
CA ALA A 43 4.96 12.73 4.46
C ALA A 43 6.15 11.91 4.97
N GLU A 44 5.94 10.99 5.92
CA GLU A 44 6.98 10.09 6.43
C GLU A 44 7.23 8.89 5.49
N PHE A 45 6.18 8.34 4.89
CA PHE A 45 6.29 7.15 4.04
C PHE A 45 6.92 7.47 2.68
N ARG A 46 6.60 8.64 2.10
CA ARG A 46 7.05 8.98 0.75
C ARG A 46 8.59 8.99 0.62
N PRO A 47 9.35 9.65 1.51
CA PRO A 47 10.81 9.61 1.47
C PRO A 47 11.38 8.19 1.62
N LEU A 48 10.81 7.37 2.51
CA LEU A 48 11.27 5.99 2.73
C LEU A 48 11.10 5.14 1.47
N LEU A 49 9.98 5.29 0.77
CA LEU A 49 9.77 4.60 -0.50
C LEU A 49 10.66 5.14 -1.61
N ASP A 50 10.83 6.46 -1.69
CA ASP A 50 11.69 7.08 -2.69
C ASP A 50 13.15 6.61 -2.52
N THR A 51 13.63 6.47 -1.27
CA THR A 51 14.93 5.83 -0.97
C THR A 51 14.99 4.39 -1.47
N LEU A 52 13.99 3.56 -1.17
CA LEU A 52 13.92 2.17 -1.66
C LEU A 52 14.01 2.09 -3.19
N ILE A 53 13.29 2.98 -3.88
CA ILE A 53 13.29 3.06 -5.35
C ILE A 53 14.66 3.53 -5.87
N ASN A 54 15.27 4.52 -5.23
CA ASN A 54 16.58 5.04 -5.61
C ASN A 54 17.69 4.00 -5.43
N ASP A 55 17.68 3.24 -4.33
CA ASP A 55 18.64 2.17 -4.08
C ASP A 55 18.55 1.10 -5.18
N ARG A 56 17.33 0.77 -5.63
CA ARG A 56 17.12 -0.14 -6.77
C ARG A 56 17.69 0.42 -8.07
N ILE A 57 17.48 1.71 -8.35
CA ILE A 57 18.02 2.38 -9.53
C ILE A 57 19.56 2.36 -9.49
N GLN A 58 20.16 2.66 -8.34
CA GLN A 58 21.62 2.60 -8.15
C GLN A 58 22.17 1.19 -8.33
N ALA A 59 21.43 0.16 -7.94
CA ALA A 59 21.73 -1.24 -8.22
C ALA A 59 21.49 -1.66 -9.69
N GLY A 60 21.22 -0.71 -10.60
CA GLY A 60 21.01 -0.95 -12.03
C GLY A 60 19.65 -1.56 -12.37
N LYS A 61 18.67 -1.54 -11.46
CA LYS A 61 17.32 -2.04 -11.71
C LYS A 61 16.47 -0.99 -12.40
N ILE A 62 15.67 -1.44 -13.36
CA ILE A 62 14.73 -0.57 -14.07
C ILE A 62 13.54 -0.32 -13.13
N THR A 63 13.26 0.94 -12.78
CA THR A 63 12.09 1.27 -11.96
C THR A 63 11.20 2.25 -12.71
N PRO A 64 9.98 1.86 -13.11
CA PRO A 64 9.04 2.78 -13.75
C PRO A 64 8.52 3.85 -12.77
N PRO A 65 8.05 5.00 -13.28
CA PRO A 65 7.39 6.00 -12.46
C PRO A 65 6.20 5.40 -11.71
N THR A 66 6.23 5.54 -10.38
CA THR A 66 5.25 4.93 -9.49
C THR A 66 4.45 6.00 -8.79
N GLN A 67 3.14 5.94 -8.95
CA GLN A 67 2.25 6.78 -8.21
C GLN A 67 1.58 5.96 -7.12
N LEU A 68 1.75 6.40 -5.88
CA LEU A 68 1.06 5.80 -4.75
C LEU A 68 -0.41 6.19 -4.80
N ARG A 69 -1.27 5.21 -4.53
CA ARG A 69 -2.69 5.45 -4.29
C ARG A 69 -3.04 4.91 -2.92
N TYR A 70 -3.69 5.76 -2.14
CA TYR A 70 -4.17 5.42 -0.81
C TYR A 70 -5.68 5.36 -0.81
N LEU A 71 -6.24 4.32 -0.20
CA LEU A 71 -7.64 4.26 0.20
C LEU A 71 -7.66 4.37 1.72
N TRP A 72 -8.10 5.54 2.23
CA TRP A 72 -8.21 5.79 3.65
C TRP A 72 -9.63 5.53 4.14
N LEU A 73 -9.76 4.59 5.05
CA LEU A 73 -11.00 4.04 5.55
C LEU A 73 -11.04 4.24 7.08
N PRO A 74 -11.78 5.25 7.57
CA PRO A 74 -11.86 5.52 9.00
C PRO A 74 -12.67 4.42 9.67
N VAL A 75 -12.03 3.66 10.56
CA VAL A 75 -12.71 2.72 11.47
C VAL A 75 -12.51 3.25 12.89
N GLN A 76 -13.53 3.15 13.74
CA GLN A 76 -13.63 3.83 15.05
C GLN A 76 -12.32 4.10 15.80
N LEU A 77 -11.47 3.08 15.98
CA LEU A 77 -10.21 3.16 16.74
C LEU A 77 -8.94 3.05 15.87
N ALA A 78 -9.09 2.92 14.54
CA ALA A 78 -7.98 2.73 13.61
C ALA A 78 -8.25 3.33 12.23
N LEU A 79 -7.24 3.99 11.68
CA LEU A 79 -7.24 4.49 10.32
C LEU A 79 -6.70 3.39 9.43
N ASN A 80 -7.60 2.72 8.71
CA ASN A 80 -7.22 1.68 7.77
C ASN A 80 -6.80 2.31 6.45
N GLY A 81 -5.71 1.80 5.89
CA GLY A 81 -5.15 2.22 4.63
C GLY A 81 -4.99 1.03 3.69
N VAL A 82 -5.37 1.20 2.43
CA VAL A 82 -4.90 0.33 1.34
C VAL A 82 -3.92 1.13 0.50
N LEU A 83 -2.67 0.68 0.44
CA LEU A 83 -1.65 1.21 -0.45
C LEU A 83 -1.63 0.38 -1.73
N LEU A 84 -1.83 1.02 -2.87
CA LEU A 84 -1.60 0.42 -4.18
C LEU A 84 -0.25 0.91 -4.71
N ILE A 85 0.63 -0.03 -5.05
CA ILE A 85 1.95 0.23 -5.60
C ILE A 85 2.17 -0.60 -6.86
N ASN A 86 2.84 -0.01 -7.85
CA ASN A 86 3.29 -0.75 -9.03
C ASN A 86 4.34 -1.78 -8.61
N GLN A 87 4.05 -3.05 -8.87
CA GLN A 87 4.93 -4.16 -8.50
C GLN A 87 6.32 -4.00 -9.11
N ASN A 88 6.39 -3.59 -10.38
CA ASN A 88 7.63 -3.50 -11.16
C ASN A 88 8.62 -2.47 -10.59
N SER A 89 8.16 -1.62 -9.70
CA SER A 89 8.95 -0.56 -9.07
C SER A 89 9.71 -1.03 -7.85
N ILE A 90 9.20 -2.05 -7.18
CA ILE A 90 9.80 -2.66 -6.00
C ILE A 90 10.37 -4.05 -6.29
N TRP A 91 9.92 -4.70 -7.37
CA TRP A 91 10.32 -6.06 -7.72
C TRP A 91 10.08 -6.39 -9.20
N GLN A 92 11.01 -7.09 -9.84
CA GLN A 92 10.89 -7.56 -11.22
C GLN A 92 11.02 -9.07 -11.34
N THR A 93 10.02 -9.69 -11.99
CA THR A 93 10.01 -11.13 -12.28
C THR A 93 11.30 -11.55 -13.00
N LYS A 94 11.94 -12.61 -12.50
CA LYS A 94 13.19 -13.21 -13.02
C LYS A 94 14.47 -12.38 -12.85
N LYS A 95 14.38 -11.12 -12.39
CA LYS A 95 15.54 -10.23 -12.20
C LYS A 95 15.87 -10.01 -10.73
N ASP A 96 14.84 -10.03 -9.90
CA ASP A 96 14.96 -9.84 -8.47
C ASP A 96 14.73 -11.17 -7.74
N GLY A 97 15.05 -11.20 -6.44
CA GLY A 97 14.84 -12.36 -5.56
C GLY A 97 13.36 -12.62 -5.31
N GLU A 98 12.99 -12.95 -4.08
CA GLU A 98 11.59 -13.22 -3.78
C GLU A 98 10.76 -11.93 -3.70
N LEU A 99 9.54 -11.95 -4.25
CA LEU A 99 8.62 -10.81 -4.13
C LEU A 99 8.25 -10.54 -2.66
N SER A 100 8.15 -11.61 -1.86
CA SER A 100 7.93 -11.56 -0.41
C SER A 100 8.94 -10.66 0.31
N GLU A 101 10.22 -10.75 -0.05
CA GLU A 101 11.29 -9.94 0.53
C GLU A 101 11.11 -8.46 0.20
N ALA A 102 10.85 -8.13 -1.07
CA ALA A 102 10.59 -6.75 -1.49
C ALA A 102 9.35 -6.17 -0.79
N ILE A 103 8.30 -6.97 -0.63
CA ILE A 103 7.09 -6.58 0.09
C ILE A 103 7.36 -6.40 1.58
N ASN A 104 8.18 -7.25 2.21
CA ASN A 104 8.60 -7.07 3.60
C ASN A 104 9.38 -5.77 3.79
N THR A 105 10.22 -5.37 2.82
CA THR A 105 10.89 -4.07 2.84
C THR A 105 9.88 -2.92 2.77
N VAL A 106 8.86 -3.01 1.90
CA VAL A 106 7.80 -1.99 1.84
C VAL A 106 6.99 -1.95 3.15
N PHE A 107 6.67 -3.11 3.74
CA PHE A 107 6.01 -3.17 5.05
C PHE A 107 6.87 -2.57 6.16
N TYR A 108 8.20 -2.76 6.11
CA TYR A 108 9.10 -2.10 7.03
C TYR A 108 9.05 -0.58 6.88
N CYS A 109 9.02 -0.05 5.64
CA CYS A 109 8.81 1.38 5.39
C CYS A 109 7.45 1.87 5.95
N LEU A 110 6.37 1.13 5.74
CA LEU A 110 5.04 1.44 6.27
C LEU A 110 5.06 1.47 7.81
N TYR A 111 5.74 0.52 8.44
CA TYR A 111 5.89 0.44 9.88
C TYR A 111 6.67 1.64 10.42
N GLN A 112 7.81 1.99 9.82
CA GLN A 112 8.61 3.15 10.26
C GLN A 112 7.83 4.45 10.09
N ALA A 113 7.14 4.64 8.96
CA ALA A 113 6.29 5.81 8.74
C ALA A 113 5.15 5.90 9.76
N GLY A 114 4.48 4.78 10.05
CA GLY A 114 3.42 4.71 11.06
C GLY A 114 3.94 5.04 12.45
N LYS A 115 5.09 4.48 12.82
CA LYS A 115 5.77 4.72 14.09
C LYS A 115 6.13 6.21 14.26
N THR A 116 6.72 6.85 13.26
CA THR A 116 7.06 8.28 13.30
C THR A 116 5.81 9.16 13.32
N ALA A 117 4.82 8.88 12.46
CA ALA A 117 3.60 9.66 12.36
C ALA A 117 2.75 9.62 13.65
N THR A 118 2.77 8.50 14.37
CA THR A 118 2.11 8.30 15.67
C THR A 118 3.00 8.63 16.87
N ARG A 119 4.19 9.20 16.65
CA ARG A 119 5.14 9.59 17.72
C ARG A 119 5.53 8.45 18.66
N ASN A 120 5.61 7.22 18.15
CA ASN A 120 5.91 6.00 18.90
C ASN A 120 4.88 5.63 19.97
N GLU A 121 3.71 6.28 20.02
CA GLU A 121 2.81 6.14 21.16
C GLU A 121 2.20 4.73 21.20
N TYR A 122 1.76 4.14 20.08
CA TYR A 122 1.32 2.73 19.99
C TYR A 122 1.24 2.24 18.53
N VAL A 123 2.05 1.25 18.13
CA VAL A 123 1.93 0.58 16.81
C VAL A 123 1.26 -0.77 17.01
N GLN A 124 -0.03 -0.87 16.68
CA GLN A 124 -0.68 -2.18 16.60
C GLN A 124 -0.20 -2.86 15.32
N GLN A 125 0.23 -4.11 15.44
CA GLN A 125 0.84 -4.88 14.36
C GLN A 125 -0.05 -4.79 13.10
N LEU A 126 0.55 -4.30 12.01
CA LEU A 126 -0.05 -4.32 10.70
C LEU A 126 -0.42 -5.78 10.40
N ASN A 127 -1.70 -6.11 10.22
CA ASN A 127 -2.08 -7.39 9.62
C ASN A 127 -1.61 -7.33 8.15
N THR A 128 -0.31 -7.61 7.95
CA THR A 128 0.41 -7.45 6.71
C THR A 128 0.05 -8.59 5.77
N SER A 129 -1.09 -8.46 5.11
CA SER A 129 -1.39 -9.26 3.94
C SER A 129 -1.33 -8.37 2.72
N TYR A 130 -0.59 -8.81 1.70
CA TYR A 130 -0.59 -8.17 0.40
C TYR A 130 -1.39 -8.99 -0.58
N LEU A 131 -1.97 -8.33 -1.59
CA LEU A 131 -2.63 -8.99 -2.71
C LEU A 131 -1.95 -8.54 -4.00
N GLN A 132 -1.57 -9.49 -4.83
CA GLN A 132 -1.07 -9.21 -6.16
C GLN A 132 -2.23 -9.12 -7.15
N LEU A 133 -2.33 -7.99 -7.83
CA LEU A 133 -3.30 -7.73 -8.90
C LEU A 133 -2.52 -7.74 -10.22
N ASP A 134 -2.36 -8.93 -10.81
CA ASP A 134 -1.62 -9.12 -12.05
C ASP A 134 -2.58 -9.37 -13.22
N ARG A 135 -2.81 -8.34 -14.05
CA ARG A 135 -3.69 -8.46 -15.23
C ARG A 135 -3.16 -9.39 -16.32
N THR A 136 -1.89 -9.80 -16.23
CA THR A 136 -1.33 -10.79 -17.15
C THR A 136 -1.78 -12.22 -16.83
N ASP A 137 -2.40 -12.43 -15.66
CA ASP A 137 -3.04 -13.67 -15.24
C ASP A 137 -4.51 -13.38 -14.85
N PRO A 138 -5.47 -13.54 -15.79
CA PRO A 138 -6.87 -13.17 -15.57
C PRO A 138 -7.54 -13.90 -14.40
N GLU A 139 -7.23 -15.17 -14.18
CA GLU A 139 -7.84 -15.97 -13.10
C GLU A 139 -7.36 -15.51 -11.72
N SER A 140 -6.03 -15.38 -11.55
CA SER A 140 -5.42 -14.87 -10.32
C SER A 140 -5.84 -13.43 -10.05
N PHE A 141 -5.92 -12.60 -11.10
CA PHE A 141 -6.41 -11.23 -11.00
C PHE A 141 -7.85 -11.18 -10.48
N GLN A 142 -8.78 -11.93 -11.08
CA GLN A 142 -10.19 -11.89 -10.71
C GLN A 142 -10.38 -12.33 -9.25
N HIS A 143 -9.65 -13.35 -8.80
CA HIS A 143 -9.68 -13.81 -7.42
C HIS A 143 -9.16 -12.72 -6.45
N SER A 144 -7.95 -12.22 -6.67
CA SER A 144 -7.31 -11.21 -5.82
C SER A 144 -8.09 -9.89 -5.80
N TYR A 145 -8.65 -9.48 -6.94
CA TYR A 145 -9.47 -8.28 -7.04
C TYR A 145 -10.78 -8.43 -6.26
N SER A 146 -11.44 -9.59 -6.34
CA SER A 146 -12.66 -9.87 -5.57
C SER A 146 -12.39 -9.86 -4.06
N LEU A 147 -11.29 -10.48 -3.62
CA LEU A 147 -10.88 -10.47 -2.22
C LEU A 147 -10.54 -9.07 -1.73
N LEU A 148 -9.87 -8.26 -2.55
CA LEU A 148 -9.56 -6.86 -2.22
C LEU A 148 -10.84 -6.03 -2.07
N ARG A 149 -11.81 -6.20 -2.98
CA ARG A 149 -13.11 -5.51 -2.88
C ARG A 149 -13.85 -5.88 -1.59
N GLN A 150 -13.86 -7.16 -1.22
CA GLN A 150 -14.47 -7.63 0.02
C GLN A 150 -13.78 -7.04 1.25
N ARG A 151 -12.45 -6.97 1.25
CA ARG A 151 -11.70 -6.31 2.33
C ARG A 151 -12.05 -4.83 2.44
N ILE A 152 -12.13 -4.12 1.31
CA ILE A 152 -12.48 -2.70 1.29
C ILE A 152 -13.91 -2.48 1.78
N SER A 153 -14.88 -3.32 1.40
CA SER A 153 -16.26 -3.19 1.89
C SER A 153 -16.34 -3.38 3.40
N HIS A 154 -15.68 -4.41 3.95
CA HIS A 154 -15.63 -4.63 5.40
C HIS A 154 -14.97 -3.51 6.21
N LEU A 155 -14.16 -2.67 5.56
CA LEU A 155 -13.50 -1.52 6.19
C LEU A 155 -14.29 -0.21 6.03
N ILE A 156 -15.37 -0.22 5.24
CA ILE A 156 -16.26 0.92 5.00
C ILE A 156 -17.59 0.77 5.76
N ASP A 157 -18.04 -0.46 5.97
CA ASP A 157 -19.22 -0.81 6.79
C ASP A 157 -18.94 -0.65 8.30
#